data_AF-A0A368VI47-F1
#
_entry.id   AF-A0A368VI47-F1
#
_cell.length_a   1.000
_cell.length_b   1.000
_cell.length_c   1.000
_cell.angle_alpha   90.00
_cell.angle_beta   90.00
_cell.angle_gamma   90.00
#
_symmetry.space_group_name_H-M   'P 1'
#
loop_
_entity.id
_entity.type
_entity.pdbx_description
1 polymer ?
#
loop_
_entity_poly.entity_id
_entity_poly.type
_entity_poly.pdbx_seq_one_letter_code
_entity_poly.pdbx_strand_id
1 'polypeptide(L)'
;MRSVDLEALLYFGVMGIAFLLVILFAVIRFKKTNSFRQSLLLSIGLAILLYGTACLWWLQFAKDGLSQIFGMMYYGIGFIVNCFVNIGVLYFFKKK
;
A
#
# COMPACT_ATOMS: atom_id res chain seq x y z
N MET A 1 2.67 0.64 27.45
CA MET A 1 1.98 1.19 26.27
C MET A 1 0.50 1.03 26.49
N ARG A 2 -0.30 2.07 26.26
CA ARG A 2 -1.77 1.92 26.30
C ARG A 2 -2.19 1.06 25.12
N SER A 3 -3.33 0.37 25.21
CA SER A 3 -3.88 -0.45 24.12
C SER A 3 -3.95 0.31 22.79
N VAL A 4 -4.33 1.59 22.85
CA VAL A 4 -4.42 2.51 21.72
C VAL A 4 -3.08 2.69 20.97
N ASP A 5 -1.95 2.72 21.70
CA ASP A 5 -0.63 2.87 21.08
C ASP A 5 -0.25 1.64 20.25
N LEU A 6 -0.67 0.46 20.71
CA LEU A 6 -0.36 -0.81 20.07
C LEU A 6 -1.22 -1.04 18.83
N GLU A 7 -2.50 -0.63 18.88
CA GLU A 7 -3.39 -0.65 17.72
C GLU A 7 -2.93 0.29 16.62
N ALA A 8 -2.50 1.52 16.98
CA ALA A 8 -1.94 2.46 16.03
C ALA A 8 -0.63 1.93 15.42
N LEU A 9 0.26 1.35 16.24
CA LEU A 9 1.50 0.75 15.75
C LEU A 9 1.24 -0.39 14.75
N LEU A 10 0.28 -1.28 15.04
CA LEU A 10 -0.11 -2.35 14.12
C LEU A 10 -0.69 -1.79 12.82
N TYR A 11 -1.58 -0.79 12.91
CA TYR A 11 -2.19 -0.15 11.75
C TYR A 11 -1.12 0.44 10.81
N PHE A 12 -0.26 1.30 11.34
CA PHE A 12 0.80 1.94 10.55
C PHE A 12 1.87 0.94 10.11
N GLY A 13 2.13 -0.10 10.90
CA GLY A 13 3.03 -1.20 10.55
C GLY A 13 2.54 -1.98 9.33
N VAL A 14 1.28 -2.40 9.32
CA VAL A 14 0.67 -3.10 8.17
C VAL A 14 0.66 -2.19 6.94
N MET A 15 0.30 -0.92 7.09
CA MET A 15 0.32 0.05 6.00
C MET A 15 1.73 0.24 5.42
N GLY A 16 2.75 0.38 6.27
CA GLY A 16 4.14 0.55 5.87
C GLY A 16 4.70 -0.68 5.15
N ILE A 17 4.39 -1.89 5.65
CA ILE A 17 4.80 -3.14 5.01
C ILE A 17 4.15 -3.27 3.63
N ALA A 18 2.84 -3.05 3.54
CA ALA A 18 2.12 -3.05 2.26
C ALA A 18 2.74 -2.02 1.29
N PHE A 19 3.08 -0.83 1.80
CA PHE A 19 3.71 0.22 1.01
C PHE A 19 5.02 -0.23 0.38
N LEU A 20 5.95 -0.73 1.19
CA LEU A 20 7.27 -1.19 0.75
C LEU A 20 7.18 -2.39 -0.20
N LEU A 21 6.29 -3.35 0.08
CA LEU A 21 6.12 -4.54 -0.76
C LEU A 21 5.71 -4.19 -2.19
N VAL A 22 4.75 -3.28 -2.36
CA VAL A 22 4.31 -2.87 -3.70
C VAL A 22 5.45 -2.21 -4.47
N ILE A 23 6.21 -1.31 -3.82
CA ILE A 23 7.33 -0.60 -4.46
C ILE A 23 8.44 -1.57 -4.88
N LEU A 24 8.86 -2.45 -3.96
CA LEU A 24 9.88 -3.45 -4.25
C LEU A 24 9.44 -4.36 -5.40
N PHE A 25 8.18 -4.80 -5.39
CA PHE A 25 7.62 -5.61 -6.46
C PHE A 25 7.63 -4.89 -7.81
N ALA A 26 7.23 -3.61 -7.85
CA ALA A 26 7.27 -2.80 -9.06
C ALA A 26 8.68 -2.70 -9.64
N VAL A 27 9.69 -2.42 -8.79
CA VAL A 27 11.10 -2.32 -9.20
C VAL A 27 11.64 -3.67 -9.71
N ILE A 28 11.39 -4.77 -8.99
CA ILE A 28 11.86 -6.11 -9.38
C ILE A 28 11.24 -6.51 -10.72
N ARG A 29 9.94 -6.29 -10.90
CA ARG A 29 9.25 -6.61 -12.16
C ARG A 29 9.73 -5.73 -13.31
N PHE A 30 9.95 -4.45 -13.07
CA PHE A 30 10.48 -3.56 -14.11
C PHE A 30 11.85 -4.00 -14.59
N LYS A 31 12.75 -4.37 -13.68
CA LYS A 31 14.07 -4.92 -14.04
C LYS A 31 14.00 -6.21 -14.86
N LYS A 32 12.97 -7.05 -14.64
CA LYS A 32 12.81 -8.33 -15.35
C LYS A 32 12.10 -8.21 -16.69
N THR A 33 11.07 -7.37 -16.78
CA THR A 33 10.20 -7.27 -17.96
C THR A 33 10.56 -6.10 -18.87
N ASN A 34 11.30 -5.10 -18.37
CA ASN A 34 11.67 -3.85 -19.05
C ASN A 34 10.47 -3.08 -19.66
N SER A 35 9.26 -3.40 -19.20
CA SER A 35 8.01 -2.81 -19.68
C SER A 35 7.37 -1.99 -18.57
N PHE A 36 7.35 -0.67 -18.78
CA PHE A 36 6.78 0.29 -17.84
C PHE A 36 5.30 0.00 -17.58
N ARG A 37 4.50 -0.17 -18.65
CA ARG A 37 3.04 -0.35 -18.55
C ARG A 37 2.69 -1.64 -17.80
N GLN A 38 3.34 -2.75 -18.14
CA GLN A 38 3.05 -4.03 -17.47
C GLN A 38 3.47 -4.02 -16.00
N SER A 39 4.63 -3.45 -15.68
CA SER A 39 5.11 -3.37 -14.29
C SER A 39 4.19 -2.49 -13.44
N LEU A 40 3.71 -1.38 -14.01
CA LEU A 40 2.78 -0.47 -13.37
C LEU A 40 1.42 -1.12 -13.13
N LEU A 41 0.82 -1.76 -14.13
CA LEU A 41 -0.47 -2.47 -13.98
C LEU A 41 -0.39 -3.58 -12.92
N LEU A 42 0.69 -4.36 -12.93
CA LEU A 42 0.90 -5.41 -11.93
C LEU A 42 1.10 -4.84 -10.52
N SER A 43 1.82 -3.72 -10.39
CA SER A 43 1.99 -3.05 -9.10
C SER A 43 0.68 -2.45 -8.56
N ILE A 44 -0.16 -1.89 -9.42
CA ILE A 44 -1.50 -1.40 -9.04
C ILE A 44 -2.38 -2.58 -8.61
N GLY A 45 -2.36 -3.69 -9.35
CA GLY A 45 -3.10 -4.90 -8.95
C GLY A 45 -2.67 -5.42 -7.58
N LEU A 46 -1.35 -5.46 -7.31
CA LEU A 46 -0.83 -5.85 -6.01
C LEU A 46 -1.20 -4.84 -4.91
N ALA A 47 -1.19 -3.54 -5.21
CA ALA A 47 -1.62 -2.51 -4.27
C ALA A 47 -3.11 -2.65 -3.92
N ILE A 48 -3.98 -2.91 -4.90
CA ILE A 48 -5.41 -3.17 -4.65
C ILE A 48 -5.57 -4.38 -3.72
N LEU A 49 -4.83 -5.47 -3.99
CA LEU A 49 -4.89 -6.66 -3.14
C LEU A 49 -4.40 -6.38 -1.71
N LEU A 50 -3.25 -5.74 -1.53
CA LEU A 50 -2.66 -5.51 -0.22
C LEU A 50 -3.43 -4.46 0.59
N TYR A 51 -3.77 -3.32 0.00
CA TYR A 51 -4.55 -2.29 0.69
C TYR A 51 -6.02 -2.72 0.88
N GLY A 52 -6.59 -3.46 -0.07
CA GLY A 52 -7.93 -4.02 0.06
C GLY A 52 -8.03 -5.03 1.20
N THR A 53 -7.09 -5.98 1.28
CA THR A 53 -7.04 -6.96 2.38
C THR A 53 -6.71 -6.30 3.72
N ALA A 54 -5.79 -5.32 3.77
CA ALA A 54 -5.50 -4.55 4.98
C ALA A 54 -6.72 -3.74 5.45
N CYS A 55 -7.48 -3.17 4.51
CA CYS A 55 -8.72 -2.46 4.81
C CYS A 55 -9.79 -3.40 5.37
N LEU A 56 -10.02 -4.56 4.73
CA LEU A 56 -10.97 -5.56 5.22
C LEU A 56 -10.58 -6.09 6.60
N TRP A 57 -9.28 -6.33 6.82
CA TRP A 57 -8.75 -6.73 8.12
C TRP A 57 -9.03 -5.66 9.20
N TRP A 58 -8.80 -4.39 8.89
CA TRP A 58 -9.06 -3.30 9.83
C TRP A 58 -10.54 -3.15 10.19
N LEU A 59 -11.44 -3.34 9.23
CA LEU A 59 -12.89 -3.32 9.51
C LEU A 59 -13.32 -4.42 10.48
N GLN A 60 -12.68 -5.58 10.41
CA GLN A 60 -12.95 -6.68 11.36
C GLN A 60 -12.30 -6.44 12.72
N PHE A 61 -11.16 -5.76 12.75
CA PHE A 61 -10.39 -5.51 13.96
C PHE A 61 -10.95 -4.35 14.80
N ALA A 62 -11.31 -3.23 14.16
CA ALA A 62 -11.85 -2.06 14.82
C ALA A 62 -13.33 -2.27 15.19
N LYS A 63 -13.66 -2.10 16.47
CA LYS A 63 -15.05 -2.23 16.98
C LYS A 63 -15.86 -0.93 16.90
N ASP A 64 -15.16 0.21 16.87
CA ASP A 64 -15.79 1.53 16.81
C ASP A 64 -15.99 2.01 15.37
N GLY A 65 -17.21 2.42 15.02
CA GLY A 65 -17.54 2.88 13.67
C GLY A 65 -16.70 4.07 13.19
N LEU A 66 -16.30 4.98 14.09
CA LEU A 66 -15.39 6.08 13.75
C LEU A 66 -13.99 5.57 13.37
N SER A 67 -13.44 4.62 14.12
CA SER A 67 -12.12 4.02 13.85
C SER A 67 -12.09 3.26 12.51
N GLN A 68 -13.21 2.61 12.17
CA GLN A 68 -13.39 1.96 10.86
C GLN A 68 -13.34 2.96 9.70
N ILE A 69 -14.07 4.07 9.80
CA ILE A 69 -14.12 5.11 8.75
C ILE A 69 -12.74 5.75 8.58
N PHE A 70 -12.10 6.16 9.69
CA PHE A 70 -10.77 6.76 9.62
C PHE A 70 -9.75 5.78 9.04
N GLY A 71 -9.78 4.51 9.45
CA GLY A 71 -8.88 3.50 8.91
C GLY A 71 -9.09 3.24 7.42
N MET A 72 -10.32 3.23 6.93
CA MET A 72 -10.62 3.18 5.50
C MET A 72 -10.03 4.38 4.75
N MET A 73 -10.24 5.60 5.27
CA MET A 73 -9.74 6.82 4.64
C MET A 73 -8.21 6.80 4.53
N TYR A 74 -7.51 6.47 5.63
CA TYR A 74 -6.05 6.41 5.64
C TYR A 74 -5.49 5.34 4.72
N TYR A 75 -6.09 4.13 4.66
CA TYR A 75 -5.68 3.11 3.70
C TYR A 75 -5.95 3.54 2.26
N GLY A 76 -7.06 4.21 1.99
CA GLY A 76 -7.37 4.76 0.66
C GLY A 76 -6.36 5.83 0.22
N ILE A 77 -6.02 6.76 1.11
CA ILE A 77 -4.99 7.77 0.86
C ILE A 77 -3.63 7.08 0.64
N GLY A 78 -3.26 6.13 1.51
CA GLY A 78 -2.03 5.36 1.39
C GLY A 78 -1.92 4.61 0.06
N PHE A 79 -3.01 4.03 -0.42
CA PHE A 79 -3.10 3.38 -1.72
C PHE A 79 -2.81 4.37 -2.86
N ILE A 80 -3.50 5.52 -2.88
CA ILE A 80 -3.32 6.54 -3.92
C ILE A 80 -1.88 7.06 -3.92
N VAL A 81 -1.34 7.39 -2.74
CA VAL A 81 0.05 7.83 -2.59
C VAL A 81 1.03 6.77 -3.10
N ASN A 82 0.80 5.50 -2.79
CA ASN A 82 1.64 4.40 -3.27
C ASN A 82 1.61 4.27 -4.79
N CYS A 83 0.43 4.42 -5.42
CA CYS A 83 0.34 4.45 -6.88
C CYS A 83 1.17 5.58 -7.50
N PHE A 84 1.10 6.80 -6.95
CA PHE A 84 1.93 7.91 -7.42
C PHE A 84 3.43 7.66 -7.22
N VAL A 85 3.81 7.11 -6.07
CA VAL A 85 5.20 6.77 -5.79
C VAL A 85 5.71 5.70 -6.75
N ASN A 86 4.92 4.65 -7.05
CA ASN A 86 5.30 3.64 -8.04
C ASN A 86 5.47 4.23 -9.44
N ILE A 87 4.59 5.13 -9.87
CA ILE A 87 4.75 5.85 -11.14
C ILE A 87 6.09 6.59 -11.15
N GLY A 88 6.39 7.35 -10.09
CA GLY A 88 7.63 8.12 -9.97
C GLY A 88 8.88 7.23 -9.97
N VAL A 89 8.87 6.14 -9.19
CA VAL A 89 9.98 5.18 -9.11
C VAL A 89 10.21 4.52 -10.47
N LEU A 90 9.17 4.00 -11.11
CA LEU A 90 9.29 3.38 -12.43
C LEU A 90 9.74 4.37 -13.51
N TYR A 91 9.29 5.62 -13.43
CA TYR A 91 9.72 6.67 -14.36
C TYR A 91 11.21 7.00 -14.20
N PHE A 92 11.70 7.08 -12.95
CA PHE A 92 13.12 7.27 -12.66
C PHE A 92 13.97 6.12 -13.22
N PHE A 93 13.53 4.87 -13.06
CA PHE A 93 14.21 3.71 -13.62
C PHE A 93 14.17 3.63 -15.14
N LYS A 94 13.13 4.17 -15.80
CA LYS A 94 13.06 4.23 -17.26
C LYS A 94 14.02 5.26 -17.86
N LYS A 95 14.29 6.36 -17.13
CA LYS A 95 15.15 7.46 -17.60
C LYS A 95 16.64 7.14 -17.43
N LYS A 96 16.98 6.19 -16.57
CA LYS A 96 18.34 5.75 -16.27
C LYS A 96 18.75 4.62 -17.19
#